data_AF-A0A9P0K6I9-F1
#
_entry.id   AF-A0A9P0K6I9-F1
#
_cell.length_a   1.000
_cell.length_b   1.000
_cell.length_c   1.000
_cell.angle_alpha   90.00
_cell.angle_beta   90.00
_cell.angle_gamma   90.00
#
_symmetry.space_group_name_H-M   'P 1'
#
loop_
_entity.id
_entity.type
_entity.pdbx_description
1 polymer ?
#
loop_
_entity_poly.entity_id
_entity_poly.type
_entity_poly.pdbx_seq_one_letter_code
_entity_poly.pdbx_strand_id
1 'polypeptide(L)'
;MAKLPVTLTICIAFLNLSSANKFGARIRGGDEAKIEDYPYQVALWYNGQWGKCGGSIISPNWILTAAHCVFLLHSALLRGVICTLPISRPPSYI
;
A
#
# COMPACT_ATOMS: atom_id res chain seq x y z
N MET A 1 31.03 27.49 35.79
CA MET A 1 30.10 26.33 35.81
C MET A 1 29.02 26.56 34.74
N ALA A 2 29.35 26.29 33.48
CA ALA A 2 28.42 26.47 32.36
C ALA A 2 28.19 25.10 31.69
N LYS A 3 27.31 24.29 32.27
CA LYS A 3 26.84 23.02 31.67
C LYS A 3 25.65 23.25 30.69
N LEU A 4 25.45 24.50 30.29
CA LEU A 4 24.30 24.97 29.51
C LEU A 4 24.28 24.63 28.00
N PRO A 5 25.41 24.31 27.31
CA PRO A 5 25.31 24.02 25.86
C PRO A 5 24.79 22.60 25.60
N VAL A 6 25.14 21.64 26.46
CA VAL A 6 24.84 20.21 26.26
C VAL A 6 23.36 19.89 26.42
N THR A 7 22.68 20.52 27.39
CA THR A 7 21.24 20.35 27.60
C THR A 7 20.42 20.91 26.44
N LEU A 8 20.84 22.03 25.85
CA LEU A 8 20.16 22.63 24.70
C LEU A 8 20.32 21.76 23.43
N THR A 9 21.51 21.17 23.22
CA THR A 9 21.75 20.29 22.06
C THR A 9 20.89 19.02 22.12
N ILE A 10 20.73 18.46 23.31
CA ILE A 10 19.89 17.27 23.56
C ILE A 10 18.42 17.56 23.22
N CYS A 11 17.88 18.71 23.65
CA CYS A 11 16.49 19.09 23.33
C CYS A 11 16.25 19.27 21.83
N ILE A 12 17.21 19.83 21.09
CA ILE A 12 17.10 20.02 19.64
C ILE A 12 17.13 18.66 18.92
N ALA A 13 17.91 17.70 19.40
CA ALA A 13 17.91 16.34 18.85
C ALA A 13 16.54 15.63 19.04
N PHE A 14 15.85 15.86 20.16
CA PHE A 14 14.50 15.31 20.39
C PHE A 14 13.42 15.96 19.53
N LEU A 15 13.53 17.26 19.21
CA LEU A 15 12.59 17.96 18.32
C LEU A 15 12.72 17.54 16.84
N ASN A 16 13.90 17.06 16.42
CA ASN A 16 14.12 16.55 15.07
C ASN A 16 13.63 15.11 14.86
N LEU A 17 13.23 14.41 15.92
CA LEU A 17 12.52 13.13 15.81
C LEU A 17 11.04 13.38 15.50
N SER A 18 10.78 14.19 14.47
CA SER A 18 9.46 14.38 13.92
C SER A 18 8.92 13.01 13.53
N SER A 19 7.90 12.55 14.26
CA SER A 19 7.15 11.34 13.94
C SER A 19 6.44 11.57 12.61
N ALA A 20 7.15 11.32 11.50
CA ALA A 20 6.55 11.18 10.19
C ALA A 20 5.41 10.19 10.34
N ASN A 21 4.20 10.61 9.99
CA ASN A 21 2.99 9.84 10.08
C ASN A 21 3.15 8.60 9.19
N LYS A 22 3.73 7.54 9.77
CA LYS A 22 3.88 6.24 9.12
C LYS A 22 2.47 5.69 9.02
N PHE A 23 1.78 5.94 7.91
CA PHE A 23 0.99 4.88 7.30
C PHE A 23 1.91 3.67 7.27
N GLY A 24 1.77 2.78 8.26
CA GLY A 24 2.76 1.74 8.51
C GLY A 24 2.93 0.94 7.23
N ALA A 25 4.16 0.86 6.72
CA ALA A 25 4.47 0.01 5.59
C ALA A 25 3.90 -1.38 5.87
N ARG A 26 2.86 -1.78 5.13
CA ARG A 26 2.24 -3.10 5.30
C ARG A 26 3.20 -4.21 4.87
N ILE A 27 4.16 -3.86 4.02
CA ILE A 27 5.23 -4.75 3.56
C ILE A 27 6.37 -4.72 4.58
N ARG A 28 6.67 -5.86 5.21
CA ARG A 28 7.75 -6.02 6.19
C ARG A 28 9.05 -6.42 5.50
N GLY A 29 10.12 -5.67 5.73
CA GLY A 29 11.45 -5.96 5.18
C GLY A 29 11.57 -5.74 3.67
N GLY A 30 10.62 -5.01 3.07
CA GLY A 30 10.71 -4.58 1.69
C GLY A 30 11.32 -3.19 1.57
N ASP A 31 11.73 -2.87 0.35
CA ASP A 31 12.23 -1.56 -0.05
C ASP A 31 11.21 -0.83 -0.94
N GLU A 32 11.43 0.46 -1.14
CA GLU A 32 10.62 1.24 -2.07
C GLU A 32 10.83 0.74 -3.50
N ALA A 33 9.74 0.51 -4.21
CA ALA A 33 9.74 0.01 -5.58
C ALA A 33 9.21 1.09 -6.52
N LYS A 34 9.87 1.23 -7.67
CA LYS A 34 9.39 2.10 -8.74
C LYS A 34 8.41 1.34 -9.64
N ILE A 35 7.41 2.03 -10.19
CA ILE A 35 6.41 1.36 -11.03
C ILE A 35 7.02 0.86 -12.34
N GLU A 36 8.10 1.47 -12.80
CA GLU A 36 8.87 1.08 -13.97
C GLU A 36 9.51 -0.30 -13.82
N ASP A 37 9.83 -0.71 -12.58
CA ASP A 37 10.41 -2.03 -12.29
C ASP A 37 9.34 -3.13 -12.28
N TYR A 38 8.09 -2.78 -11.98
CA TYR A 38 6.95 -3.70 -11.84
C TYR A 38 5.69 -3.16 -12.54
N PRO A 39 5.72 -2.96 -13.87
CA PRO A 39 4.68 -2.20 -14.59
C PRO A 39 3.31 -2.88 -14.62
N TYR A 40 3.25 -4.15 -14.25
CA TYR A 40 2.00 -4.90 -14.10
C TYR A 40 1.29 -4.63 -12.78
N GLN A 41 1.94 -4.03 -11.77
CA GLN A 41 1.37 -3.83 -10.44
C GLN A 41 0.23 -2.79 -10.47
N VAL A 42 -0.91 -3.13 -9.87
CA VAL A 42 -2.05 -2.21 -9.75
C VAL A 42 -2.63 -2.19 -8.35
N ALA A 43 -3.15 -1.04 -7.93
CA ALA A 43 -3.97 -0.88 -6.75
C ALA A 43 -5.45 -0.91 -7.14
N LEU A 44 -6.29 -1.62 -6.37
CA LEU A 44 -7.74 -1.62 -6.58
C LEU A 44 -8.38 -0.62 -5.61
N TRP A 45 -9.20 0.33 -6.08
CA TRP A 45 -9.95 1.24 -5.18
C TRP A 45 -11.42 0.99 -5.28
N TYR A 46 -12.13 1.13 -4.15
CA TYR A 46 -13.57 0.96 -4.08
C TYR A 46 -14.20 2.27 -3.66
N ASN A 47 -15.15 2.79 -4.45
CA ASN A 47 -15.86 4.05 -4.18
C ASN A 47 -14.93 5.24 -3.88
N GLY A 48 -13.83 5.37 -4.63
CA GLY A 48 -12.84 6.44 -4.44
C GLY A 48 -12.02 6.32 -3.15
N GLN A 49 -12.15 5.25 -2.37
CA GLN A 49 -11.30 4.96 -1.22
C GLN A 49 -10.22 3.96 -1.57
N TRP A 50 -9.01 4.18 -1.05
CA TRP A 50 -7.87 3.27 -1.21
C TRP A 50 -8.32 1.85 -0.83
N GLY A 51 -8.40 0.96 -1.82
CA GLY A 51 -8.78 -0.42 -1.54
C GLY A 51 -7.60 -1.17 -0.94
N LYS A 52 -7.88 -2.05 0.00
CA LYS A 52 -6.87 -2.80 0.76
C LYS A 52 -6.14 -3.88 -0.06
N CYS A 53 -6.31 -3.88 -1.38
CA CYS A 53 -5.96 -4.94 -2.31
C CYS A 53 -5.12 -4.43 -3.50
N GLY A 54 -4.38 -5.34 -4.13
CA GLY A 54 -3.69 -5.12 -5.39
C GLY A 54 -4.06 -6.15 -6.46
N GLY A 55 -3.40 -6.07 -7.60
CA GLY A 55 -3.52 -7.03 -8.70
C GLY A 55 -2.38 -6.91 -9.71
N SER A 56 -2.45 -7.68 -10.79
CA SER A 56 -1.45 -7.69 -11.86
C SER A 56 -2.09 -7.60 -13.24
N ILE A 57 -1.60 -6.71 -14.10
CA ILE A 57 -2.00 -6.64 -15.51
C ILE A 57 -1.45 -7.89 -16.22
N ILE A 58 -2.35 -8.71 -16.76
CA ILE A 58 -1.98 -9.93 -17.51
C ILE A 58 -2.26 -9.80 -19.01
N SER A 59 -3.04 -8.79 -19.41
CA SER A 59 -3.29 -8.44 -20.81
C SER A 59 -3.90 -7.03 -20.90
N PRO A 60 -4.04 -6.44 -22.10
CA PRO A 60 -4.51 -5.06 -22.27
C PRO A 60 -5.86 -4.73 -21.62
N ASN A 61 -6.69 -5.75 -21.35
CA ASN A 61 -8.04 -5.57 -20.80
C ASN A 61 -8.28 -6.36 -19.51
N TRP A 62 -7.27 -7.05 -18.96
CA TRP A 62 -7.48 -7.97 -17.84
C TRP A 62 -6.45 -7.80 -16.72
N ILE A 63 -6.98 -7.67 -15.50
CA ILE A 63 -6.21 -7.65 -14.24
C ILE A 63 -6.48 -8.93 -13.47
N LEU A 64 -5.42 -9.58 -13.02
CA LEU A 64 -5.46 -10.72 -12.10
C LEU A 64 -5.48 -10.23 -10.65
N THR A 65 -6.43 -10.69 -9.83
CA THR A 65 -6.51 -10.34 -8.41
C THR A 65 -7.15 -11.45 -7.57
N ALA A 66 -7.18 -11.29 -6.25
CA ALA A 66 -7.85 -12.23 -5.37
C ALA A 66 -9.38 -12.04 -5.40
N ALA A 67 -10.13 -13.14 -5.37
CA ALA A 67 -11.60 -13.09 -5.42
C ALA A 67 -12.22 -12.23 -4.29
N HIS A 68 -11.67 -12.32 -3.07
CA HIS A 68 -12.15 -11.56 -1.91
C HIS A 68 -11.93 -10.05 -2.01
N CYS A 69 -11.10 -9.59 -2.96
CA CYS A 69 -10.98 -8.17 -3.23
C CYS A 69 -12.23 -7.66 -3.95
N VAL A 70 -12.89 -8.51 -4.77
CA VAL A 70 -13.99 -8.12 -5.66
C VAL A 70 -15.36 -8.55 -5.12
N PHE A 71 -15.45 -9.73 -4.53
CA PHE A 71 -16.72 -10.31 -4.08
C PHE A 71 -16.84 -10.20 -2.56
N LEU A 72 -17.96 -9.67 -2.08
CA LEU A 72 -18.31 -9.50 -0.66
C LEU A 72 -18.65 -10.83 0.06
N LEU A 73 -18.26 -11.99 -0.47
CA LEU A 73 -18.46 -13.25 0.24
C LEU A 73 -17.40 -13.34 1.35
N HIS A 74 -17.89 -13.15 2.58
CA HIS A 74 -17.17 -13.30 3.83
C HIS A 74 -16.20 -14.50 3.78
N SER A 75 -14.91 -14.19 3.85
CA SER A 75 -13.86 -14.94 4.53
C SER A 75 -14.29 -16.27 5.17
N ALA A 76 -14.41 -17.33 4.38
CA ALA A 76 -14.21 -18.72 4.78
C ALA A 76 -14.11 -19.58 3.50
N LEU A 77 -13.02 -20.34 3.36
CA LEU A 77 -12.82 -21.45 2.40
C LEU A 77 -12.30 -21.20 0.98
N LEU A 78 -11.89 -19.99 0.56
CA LEU A 78 -11.16 -19.84 -0.72
C LEU A 78 -9.70 -19.42 -0.51
N ARG A 79 -8.89 -20.31 0.03
CA ARG A 79 -7.43 -20.22 -0.14
C ARG A 79 -7.11 -20.58 -1.59
N GLY A 80 -6.83 -19.58 -2.43
CA GLY A 80 -6.26 -19.78 -3.77
C GLY A 80 -7.14 -19.50 -4.99
N VAL A 81 -8.29 -18.82 -4.84
CA VAL A 81 -9.09 -18.41 -6.03
C VAL A 81 -8.66 -17.05 -6.54
N ILE A 82 -8.19 -17.06 -7.78
CA ILE A 82 -7.75 -15.89 -8.54
C ILE A 82 -8.85 -15.53 -9.55
N CYS A 83 -9.18 -14.25 -9.70
CA CYS A 83 -10.18 -13.77 -10.65
C CYS A 83 -9.59 -12.73 -11.60
N THR A 84 -10.11 -12.70 -12.82
CA THR A 84 -9.77 -11.68 -13.82
C THR A 84 -10.83 -10.59 -13.85
N LEU A 85 -10.42 -9.34 -13.66
CA LEU A 85 -11.30 -8.17 -13.79
C LEU A 85 -11.11 -7.51 -15.15
N PRO A 86 -12.19 -7.20 -15.89
CA PRO A 86 -12.10 -6.37 -17.07
C PRO A 86 -11.78 -4.93 -16.64
N ILE A 87 -10.80 -4.30 -17.28
CA ILE A 87 -10.41 -2.91 -17.00
C ILE A 87 -11.60 -1.93 -17.21
N SER A 88 -12.59 -2.31 -18.03
CA SER A 88 -13.79 -1.52 -18.33
C SER A 88 -14.88 -1.52 -17.24
N ARG A 89 -14.73 -2.26 -16.13
CA ARG A 89 -15.59 -2.10 -14.92
C ARG A 89 -14.75 -1.67 -13.70
N PRO A 90 -14.32 -0.41 -13.59
CA PRO A 90 -13.56 0.05 -12.43
C PRO A 90 -14.47 0.28 -11.22
N PRO A 91 -14.20 -0.34 -10.07
CA PRO A 91 -14.07 0.47 -8.88
C PRO A 91 -12.74 1.26 -9.07
N SER A 92 -12.73 2.56 -8.76
CA SER A 92 -11.73 3.56 -9.20
C SER A 92 -10.25 3.06 -9.17
N TYR A 93 -9.38 3.50 -10.07
CA TYR A 93 -7.97 3.10 -10.09
C TYR A 93 -7.09 4.35 -10.00
N ILE A 94 -6.32 4.53 -8.92
CA ILE A 94 -5.21 5.48 -8.81
C ILE A 94 -4.02 4.88 -8.05
#